data_AF-A0A3C0R8H6-F1
#
_entry.id   AF-A0A3C0R8H6-F1
#
_cell.length_a   1.000
_cell.length_b   1.000
_cell.length_c   1.000
_cell.angle_alpha   90.00
_cell.angle_beta   90.00
_cell.angle_gamma   90.00
#
_symmetry.space_group_name_H-M   'P 1'
#
loop_
_entity.id
_entity.type
_entity.pdbx_description
1 polymer ?
#
loop_
_entity_poly.entity_id
_entity_poly.type
_entity_poly.pdbx_seq_one_letter_code
_entity_poly.pdbx_strand_id
1 'polypeptide(L)'
;KNMSAAEEELAKKDGVYDWILYAVVPLQYGALILFLFSFQQEGLRWVDIAGRIFSMGLLCGAFGINVAHELGHRVNTAEQTMAKMLLLTSQYMHFIIEHNKGHHKRVATHDDPSSARLRESLFAFYPRTIVMSYLSAWHIENNDLRKAGKSYYQYLQ
;
A
#
# COMPACT_ATOMS: atom_id res chain seq x y z
N LYS A 1 7.83 -20.93 14.54
CA LYS A 1 9.13 -20.43 15.02
C LYS A 1 9.44 -19.21 14.17
N ASN A 2 9.55 -18.02 14.76
CA ASN A 2 9.91 -16.83 13.98
C ASN A 2 11.37 -16.92 13.57
N MET A 3 11.71 -16.32 12.43
CA MET A 3 13.08 -16.26 11.94
C MET A 3 13.93 -15.43 12.91
N SER A 4 15.18 -15.83 13.08
CA SER A 4 16.19 -15.00 13.74
C SER A 4 16.52 -13.80 12.85
N ALA A 5 16.98 -12.69 13.45
CA ALA A 5 17.36 -11.49 12.70
C ALA A 5 18.42 -11.77 11.61
N ALA A 6 19.28 -12.77 11.81
CA ALA A 6 20.27 -13.21 10.82
C ALA A 6 19.64 -13.98 9.66
N GLU A 7 18.64 -14.83 9.93
CA GLU A 7 17.86 -15.52 8.90
C GLU A 7 17.02 -14.51 8.08
N GLU A 8 16.50 -13.48 8.73
CA GLU A 8 15.74 -12.39 8.09
C GLU A 8 16.63 -11.52 7.18
N GLU A 9 17.86 -11.21 7.61
CA GLU A 9 18.88 -10.53 6.80
C GLU A 9 19.36 -11.37 5.60
N LEU A 10 19.47 -12.69 5.75
CA LEU A 10 19.82 -13.60 4.66
C LEU A 10 18.68 -13.73 3.64
N ALA A 11 17.44 -13.83 4.09
CA ALA A 11 16.27 -13.84 3.21
C ALA A 11 16.09 -12.52 2.44
N LYS A 12 16.47 -11.37 3.04
CA LYS A 12 16.53 -10.08 2.35
C LYS A 12 17.55 -10.01 1.21
N LYS A 13 18.51 -10.95 1.15
CA LYS A 13 19.53 -11.04 0.08
C LYS A 13 19.27 -12.18 -0.91
N ASP A 14 18.03 -12.64 -1.00
CA ASP A 14 17.64 -13.64 -1.99
C ASP A 14 17.23 -12.96 -3.31
N GLY A 15 18.08 -13.07 -4.33
CA GLY A 15 17.81 -12.50 -5.66
C GLY A 15 16.57 -13.10 -6.36
N VAL A 16 16.16 -14.32 -5.99
CA VAL A 16 14.92 -14.92 -6.50
C VAL A 16 13.71 -14.22 -5.89
N TYR A 17 13.75 -13.96 -4.57
CA TYR A 17 12.70 -13.23 -3.87
C TYR A 17 12.51 -11.83 -4.47
N ASP A 18 13.60 -11.10 -4.70
CA ASP A 18 13.57 -9.78 -5.32
C ASP A 18 12.95 -9.81 -6.73
N TRP A 19 13.35 -10.79 -7.55
CA TRP A 19 12.80 -10.92 -8.89
C TRP A 19 11.29 -11.17 -8.87
N ILE A 20 10.81 -11.98 -7.93
CA ILE A 20 9.37 -12.20 -7.72
C ILE A 20 8.69 -10.88 -7.39
N LEU A 21 9.19 -10.12 -6.41
CA LEU A 21 8.59 -8.82 -6.04
C LEU A 21 8.54 -7.85 -7.21
N TYR A 22 9.60 -7.77 -8.01
CA TYR A 22 9.65 -6.89 -9.17
C TYR A 22 8.70 -7.34 -10.28
N ALA A 23 8.59 -8.65 -10.53
CA ALA A 23 7.69 -9.21 -11.54
C ALA A 23 6.21 -8.93 -11.22
N VAL A 24 5.84 -8.79 -9.94
CA VAL A 24 4.47 -8.42 -9.54
C VAL A 24 4.05 -7.07 -10.14
N VAL A 25 4.97 -6.11 -10.28
CA VAL A 25 4.63 -4.77 -10.77
C VAL A 25 4.06 -4.79 -12.19
N PRO A 26 4.76 -5.27 -13.24
CA PRO A 26 4.20 -5.33 -14.58
C PRO A 26 2.99 -6.26 -14.67
N LEU A 27 2.96 -7.36 -13.89
CA LEU A 27 1.82 -8.27 -13.86
C LEU A 27 0.56 -7.60 -13.30
N GLN A 28 0.69 -6.78 -12.25
CA GLN A 28 -0.42 -6.02 -11.67
C GLN A 28 -1.00 -5.03 -12.68
N TYR A 29 -0.15 -4.31 -13.41
CA TYR A 29 -0.60 -3.38 -14.45
C TYR A 29 -1.21 -4.11 -15.65
N GLY A 30 -0.65 -5.25 -16.06
CA GLY A 30 -1.23 -6.11 -17.08
C GLY A 30 -2.63 -6.61 -16.67
N ALA A 31 -2.79 -7.05 -15.43
CA ALA A 31 -4.07 -7.45 -14.87
C ALA A 31 -5.06 -6.29 -14.79
N LEU A 32 -4.62 -5.09 -14.39
CA LEU A 32 -5.45 -3.88 -14.36
C LEU A 32 -5.95 -3.50 -15.75
N ILE A 33 -5.06 -3.52 -16.75
CA ILE A 33 -5.42 -3.25 -18.15
C ILE A 33 -6.44 -4.31 -18.61
N LEU A 34 -6.15 -5.59 -18.44
CA LEU A 34 -7.07 -6.67 -18.80
C LEU A 34 -8.43 -6.52 -18.10
N PHE A 35 -8.44 -6.18 -16.81
CA PHE A 35 -9.66 -5.91 -16.06
C PHE A 35 -10.48 -4.78 -16.71
N LEU A 36 -9.87 -3.64 -17.02
CA LEU A 36 -10.55 -2.51 -17.65
C LEU A 36 -11.10 -2.88 -19.04
N PHE A 37 -10.29 -3.54 -19.88
CA PHE A 37 -10.72 -3.97 -21.21
C PHE A 37 -11.77 -5.07 -21.18
N SER A 38 -11.79 -5.90 -20.14
CA SER A 38 -12.77 -6.98 -20.02
C SER A 38 -14.21 -6.45 -20.06
N PHE A 39 -14.47 -5.24 -19.56
CA PHE A 39 -15.80 -4.61 -19.55
C PHE A 39 -16.36 -4.29 -20.94
N GLN A 40 -15.54 -4.39 -22.00
CA GLN A 40 -16.01 -4.25 -23.38
C GLN A 40 -16.72 -5.51 -23.90
N GLN A 41 -16.67 -6.62 -23.16
CA GLN A 41 -17.37 -7.84 -23.54
C GLN A 41 -18.90 -7.62 -23.60
N GLU A 42 -19.51 -8.02 -24.71
CA GLU A 42 -20.96 -7.97 -24.87
C GLU A 42 -21.66 -8.99 -23.96
N GLY A 43 -22.87 -8.64 -23.47
CA GLY A 43 -23.71 -9.56 -22.71
C GLY A 43 -23.28 -9.80 -21.26
N LEU A 44 -22.48 -8.91 -20.66
CA LEU A 44 -22.07 -9.03 -19.25
C LEU A 44 -23.27 -9.00 -18.31
N ARG A 45 -23.38 -10.02 -17.46
CA ARG A 45 -24.35 -10.03 -16.37
C ARG A 45 -23.75 -9.33 -15.16
N TRP A 46 -24.61 -8.89 -14.24
CA TRP A 46 -24.18 -8.25 -13.00
C TRP A 46 -23.23 -9.13 -12.16
N VAL A 47 -23.38 -10.46 -12.21
CA VAL A 47 -22.49 -11.40 -11.52
C VAL A 47 -21.08 -11.38 -12.11
N ASP A 48 -20.96 -11.26 -13.43
CA ASP A 48 -19.68 -11.20 -14.13
C ASP A 48 -18.95 -9.90 -13.77
N ILE A 49 -19.68 -8.78 -13.70
CA ILE A 49 -19.18 -7.49 -13.24
C ILE A 49 -18.71 -7.56 -11.78
N ALA A 50 -19.56 -8.08 -10.89
CA ALA A 50 -19.23 -8.21 -9.47
C ALA A 50 -18.01 -9.11 -9.26
N GLY A 51 -17.93 -10.24 -9.96
CA GLY A 51 -16.79 -11.16 -9.89
C GLY A 51 -15.49 -10.52 -10.36
N ARG A 52 -15.53 -9.70 -11.41
CA ARG A 52 -14.36 -8.95 -11.90
C ARG A 52 -13.89 -7.90 -10.91
N ILE A 53 -14.82 -7.09 -10.40
CA ILE A 53 -14.52 -6.05 -9.40
C ILE A 53 -13.93 -6.69 -8.15
N PHE A 54 -14.54 -7.76 -7.66
CA PHE A 54 -14.04 -8.47 -6.48
C PHE A 54 -12.66 -9.08 -6.70
N SER A 55 -12.44 -9.75 -7.84
CA SER A 55 -11.14 -10.34 -8.18
C SER A 55 -10.04 -9.28 -8.28
N MET A 56 -10.29 -8.18 -9.00
CA MET A 56 -9.32 -7.10 -9.12
C MET A 56 -9.10 -6.39 -7.78
N GLY A 57 -10.15 -6.18 -6.99
CA GLY A 57 -10.07 -5.60 -5.64
C GLY A 57 -9.20 -6.44 -4.71
N LEU A 58 -9.37 -7.77 -4.73
CA LEU A 58 -8.50 -8.69 -3.98
C LEU A 58 -7.06 -8.65 -4.48
N LEU A 59 -6.84 -8.62 -5.79
CA LEU A 59 -5.49 -8.54 -6.36
C LEU A 59 -4.79 -7.24 -5.93
N CYS A 60 -5.46 -6.10 -6.05
CA CYS A 60 -4.95 -4.80 -5.56
C CYS A 60 -4.69 -4.80 -4.06
N GLY A 61 -5.65 -5.25 -3.26
CA GLY A 61 -5.61 -5.13 -1.79
C GLY A 61 -4.75 -6.19 -1.11
N ALA A 62 -4.98 -7.47 -1.41
CA ALA A 62 -4.30 -8.56 -0.71
C ALA A 62 -2.91 -8.86 -1.28
N PHE A 63 -2.67 -8.58 -2.56
CA PHE A 63 -1.38 -8.87 -3.19
C PHE A 63 -0.58 -7.59 -3.44
N GLY A 64 -1.18 -6.62 -4.13
CA GLY A 64 -0.53 -5.36 -4.48
C GLY A 64 -0.02 -4.58 -3.28
N ILE A 65 -0.86 -4.35 -2.26
CA ILE A 65 -0.45 -3.62 -1.04
C ILE A 65 0.62 -4.39 -0.26
N ASN A 66 0.55 -5.72 -0.18
CA ASN A 66 1.54 -6.52 0.54
C ASN A 66 2.93 -6.45 -0.11
N VAL A 67 3.01 -6.55 -1.43
CA VAL A 67 4.28 -6.38 -2.15
C VAL A 67 4.77 -4.95 -2.08
N ALA A 68 3.86 -3.97 -2.16
CA ALA A 68 4.20 -2.56 -1.97
C ALA A 68 4.72 -2.26 -0.56
N HIS A 69 4.20 -2.93 0.47
CA HIS A 69 4.68 -2.82 1.84
C HIS A 69 6.14 -3.25 1.95
N GLU A 70 6.49 -4.40 1.38
CA GLU A 70 7.86 -4.91 1.38
C GLU A 70 8.81 -3.97 0.61
N LEU A 71 8.47 -3.64 -0.64
CA LEU A 71 9.28 -2.75 -1.47
C LEU A 71 9.37 -1.32 -0.90
N GLY A 72 8.33 -0.87 -0.21
CA GLY A 72 8.24 0.44 0.41
C GLY A 72 9.15 0.61 1.62
N HIS A 73 9.53 -0.48 2.30
CA HIS A 73 10.51 -0.45 3.40
C HIS A 73 11.96 -0.44 2.91
N ARG A 74 12.20 -0.73 1.64
CA ARG A 74 13.55 -0.74 1.08
C ARG A 74 14.09 0.67 0.95
N VAL A 75 15.41 0.81 1.06
CA VAL A 75 16.11 2.09 1.01
C VAL A 75 16.30 2.62 -0.42
N ASN A 76 16.16 1.76 -1.42
CA ASN A 76 16.35 2.13 -2.82
C ASN A 76 15.11 2.88 -3.36
N THR A 77 15.34 4.06 -3.95
CA THR A 77 14.29 4.88 -4.55
C THR A 77 13.56 4.17 -5.71
N ALA A 78 14.24 3.31 -6.46
CA ALA A 78 13.60 2.55 -7.54
C ALA A 78 12.55 1.57 -7.00
N GLU A 79 12.88 0.90 -5.89
CA GLU A 79 11.98 -0.05 -5.23
C GLU A 79 10.82 0.66 -4.55
N GLN A 80 11.08 1.81 -3.91
CA GLN A 80 10.01 2.66 -3.39
C GLN A 80 9.11 3.21 -4.51
N THR A 81 9.65 3.46 -5.70
CA THR A 81 8.84 3.84 -6.87
C THR A 81 7.96 2.68 -7.32
N MET A 82 8.48 1.45 -7.31
CA MET A 82 7.68 0.24 -7.56
C MET A 82 6.56 0.06 -6.52
N ALA A 83 6.84 0.28 -5.24
CA ALA A 83 5.82 0.29 -4.20
C ALA A 83 4.71 1.32 -4.49
N LYS A 84 5.08 2.56 -4.86
CA LYS A 84 4.11 3.60 -5.23
C LYS A 84 3.29 3.22 -6.45
N MET A 85 3.90 2.64 -7.48
CA MET A 85 3.19 2.14 -8.66
C MET A 85 2.14 1.09 -8.28
N LEU A 86 2.48 0.13 -7.41
CA LEU A 86 1.53 -0.86 -6.91
C LEU A 86 0.39 -0.22 -6.10
N LEU A 87 0.70 0.68 -5.16
CA LEU A 87 -0.30 1.40 -4.35
C LEU A 87 -1.22 2.28 -5.22
N LEU A 88 -0.74 2.77 -6.35
CA LEU A 88 -1.56 3.57 -7.27
C LEU A 88 -2.72 2.75 -7.84
N THR A 89 -2.51 1.45 -8.08
CA THR A 89 -3.56 0.55 -8.62
C THR A 89 -4.73 0.35 -7.66
N SER A 90 -4.53 0.60 -6.37
CA SER A 90 -5.57 0.58 -5.32
C SER A 90 -5.96 1.98 -4.82
N GLN A 91 -5.42 3.04 -5.43
CA GLN A 91 -5.59 4.42 -4.98
C GLN A 91 -5.18 4.66 -3.51
N TYR A 92 -4.23 3.88 -3.00
CA TYR A 92 -3.86 3.84 -1.59
C TYR A 92 -2.47 4.43 -1.30
N MET A 93 -2.10 5.49 -2.04
CA MET A 93 -0.75 6.08 -2.01
C MET A 93 -0.30 6.59 -0.64
N HIS A 94 -1.23 7.08 0.18
CA HIS A 94 -0.94 7.60 1.52
C HIS A 94 -0.34 6.55 2.46
N PHE A 95 -0.54 5.25 2.16
CA PHE A 95 0.01 4.14 2.93
C PHE A 95 1.52 4.22 3.09
N ILE A 96 2.29 4.48 2.02
CA ILE A 96 3.76 4.47 2.11
C ILE A 96 4.30 5.54 3.08
N ILE A 97 3.58 6.67 3.22
CA ILE A 97 3.95 7.75 4.13
C ILE A 97 3.54 7.38 5.55
N GLU A 98 2.26 7.02 5.72
CA GLU A 98 1.69 6.74 7.04
C GLU A 98 2.34 5.52 7.67
N HIS A 99 2.49 4.44 6.91
CA HIS A 99 3.04 3.19 7.41
C HIS A 99 4.48 3.37 7.89
N ASN A 100 5.33 3.93 7.03
CA ASN A 100 6.78 4.01 7.29
C ASN A 100 7.12 5.05 8.37
N LYS A 101 6.45 6.20 8.39
CA LYS A 101 6.79 7.32 9.30
C LYS A 101 5.84 7.44 10.49
N GLY A 102 4.65 6.86 10.39
CA GLY A 102 3.58 6.94 11.39
C GLY A 102 3.38 5.64 12.14
N HIS A 103 2.84 4.62 11.48
CA HIS A 103 2.47 3.33 12.08
C HIS A 103 3.63 2.70 12.86
N HIS A 104 4.80 2.49 12.24
CA HIS A 104 5.96 1.90 12.94
C HIS A 104 6.38 2.65 14.19
N LYS A 105 6.18 3.98 14.22
CA LYS A 105 6.52 4.81 15.36
C LYS A 105 5.49 4.71 16.49
N ARG A 106 4.23 4.43 16.17
CA ARG A 106 3.08 4.54 17.09
C ARG A 106 2.31 3.23 17.25
N VAL A 107 2.77 2.13 16.67
CA VAL A 107 2.09 0.84 16.63
C VAL A 107 1.63 0.40 18.02
N ALA A 108 0.43 -0.15 18.11
CA ALA A 108 -0.24 -0.55 19.34
C ALA A 108 -0.52 0.58 20.35
N THR A 109 -0.51 1.84 19.91
CA THR A 109 -0.95 2.99 20.73
C THR A 109 -2.26 3.60 20.20
N HIS A 110 -2.87 4.47 21.00
CA HIS A 110 -4.07 5.21 20.59
C HIS A 110 -3.82 6.19 19.43
N ASP A 111 -2.57 6.59 19.21
CA ASP A 111 -2.17 7.53 18.17
C ASP A 111 -1.86 6.84 16.82
N ASP A 112 -1.93 5.51 16.75
CA ASP A 112 -1.82 4.76 15.51
C ASP A 112 -3.21 4.49 14.90
N PRO A 113 -3.52 5.10 13.74
CA PRO A 113 -4.76 4.84 13.02
C PRO A 113 -4.98 3.35 12.69
N SER A 114 -3.90 2.61 12.46
CA SER A 114 -3.91 1.24 11.94
C SER A 114 -3.96 0.18 13.05
N SER A 115 -3.87 0.59 14.32
CA SER A 115 -4.07 -0.29 15.46
C SER A 115 -5.54 -0.31 15.89
N ALA A 116 -6.11 -1.51 16.02
CA ALA A 116 -7.46 -1.69 16.54
C ALA A 116 -7.48 -1.39 18.04
N ARG A 117 -8.51 -0.65 18.48
CA ARG A 117 -8.70 -0.38 19.91
C ARG A 117 -9.31 -1.61 20.60
N LEU A 118 -9.07 -1.73 21.90
CA LEU A 118 -9.67 -2.79 22.69
C LEU A 118 -11.21 -2.75 22.57
N ARG A 119 -11.80 -3.87 22.13
CA ARG A 119 -13.25 -4.06 21.90
C ARG A 119 -13.84 -3.21 20.76
N GLU A 120 -13.01 -2.67 19.87
CA GLU A 120 -13.49 -2.03 18.66
C GLU A 120 -14.03 -3.08 17.67
N SER A 121 -15.23 -2.85 17.15
CA SER A 121 -15.78 -3.72 16.10
C SER A 121 -15.09 -3.48 14.77
N LEU A 122 -15.03 -4.49 13.91
CA LEU A 122 -14.49 -4.36 12.56
C LEU A 122 -15.13 -3.19 11.78
N PHE A 123 -16.44 -3.03 11.93
CA PHE A 123 -17.21 -1.99 11.23
C PHE A 123 -16.93 -0.57 11.75
N ALA A 124 -16.50 -0.42 13.00
CA ALA A 124 -16.03 0.86 13.53
C ALA A 124 -14.56 1.11 13.16
N PHE A 125 -13.73 0.07 13.22
CA PHE A 125 -12.31 0.12 12.90
C PHE A 125 -12.06 0.51 11.43
N TYR A 126 -12.73 -0.18 10.49
CA TYR A 126 -12.43 -0.09 9.07
C TYR A 126 -12.53 1.33 8.47
N PRO A 127 -13.64 2.08 8.64
CA PRO A 127 -13.69 3.45 8.16
C PRO A 127 -12.75 4.39 8.95
N ARG A 128 -12.55 4.13 10.24
CA ARG A 128 -11.66 4.95 11.08
C ARG A 128 -10.22 4.86 10.61
N THR A 129 -9.68 3.65 10.42
CA THR A 129 -8.28 3.47 10.02
C THR A 129 -8.02 4.13 8.66
N ILE A 130 -8.90 3.94 7.66
CA ILE A 130 -8.72 4.54 6.34
C ILE A 130 -8.66 6.08 6.41
N VAL A 131 -9.64 6.70 7.06
CA VAL A 131 -9.71 8.17 7.15
C VAL A 131 -8.57 8.74 7.98
N MET A 132 -8.29 8.15 9.14
CA MET A 132 -7.26 8.65 10.04
C MET A 132 -5.85 8.41 9.48
N SER A 133 -5.59 7.31 8.76
CA SER A 133 -4.31 7.08 8.09
C SER A 133 -4.06 8.10 6.99
N TYR A 134 -5.10 8.43 6.20
CA TYR A 134 -5.00 9.48 5.18
C TYR A 134 -4.65 10.85 5.79
N LEU A 135 -5.34 11.26 6.86
CA LEU A 135 -5.06 12.52 7.55
C LEU A 135 -3.68 12.52 8.23
N SER A 136 -3.27 11.39 8.81
CA SER A 136 -1.95 11.17 9.41
C SER A 136 -0.83 11.34 8.37
N ALA A 137 -0.96 10.76 7.18
CA ALA A 137 -0.01 10.93 6.08
C ALA A 137 0.17 12.41 5.70
N TRP A 138 -0.93 13.15 5.56
CA TRP A 138 -0.88 14.59 5.28
C TRP A 138 -0.17 15.38 6.38
N HIS A 139 -0.46 15.07 7.65
CA HIS A 139 0.19 15.73 8.77
C HIS A 139 1.71 15.47 8.78
N ILE A 140 2.12 14.23 8.53
CA ILE A 140 3.52 13.84 8.46
C ILE A 140 4.23 14.60 7.34
N GLU A 141 3.71 14.55 6.11
CA GLU A 141 4.38 15.16 4.97
C GLU A 141 4.44 16.69 5.08
N ASN A 142 3.38 17.32 5.58
CA ASN A 142 3.40 18.76 5.84
C ASN A 142 4.46 19.17 6.88
N ASN A 143 4.68 18.34 7.90
CA ASN A 143 5.73 18.60 8.89
C ASN A 143 7.13 18.44 8.29
N ASP A 144 7.33 17.46 7.41
CA ASP A 144 8.61 17.26 6.72
C ASP A 144 8.92 18.40 5.75
N LEU A 145 7.93 18.87 5.00
CA LEU A 145 8.06 20.06 4.14
C LEU A 145 8.44 21.30 4.94
N ARG A 146 7.77 21.55 6.08
CA ARG A 146 8.09 22.67 6.98
C ARG A 146 9.53 22.61 7.49
N LYS A 147 10.01 21.43 7.92
CA LYS A 147 11.41 21.24 8.35
C LYS A 147 12.40 21.48 7.22
N ALA A 148 12.03 21.16 5.99
CA ALA A 148 12.83 21.41 4.80
C ALA A 148 12.75 22.87 4.30
N GLY A 149 12.02 23.75 5.00
CA GLY A 149 11.82 25.14 4.56
C GLY A 149 10.95 25.28 3.31
N LYS A 150 10.19 24.23 2.94
CA LYS A 150 9.32 24.20 1.76
C LYS A 150 7.85 24.35 2.16
N SER A 151 7.08 25.02 1.31
CA SER A 151 5.62 25.10 1.40
C SER A 151 4.97 24.02 0.54
N TYR A 152 3.80 23.51 0.94
CA TYR A 152 2.97 22.60 0.15
C TYR A 152 2.76 23.07 -1.30
N TYR A 153 2.60 24.38 -1.49
CA TYR A 153 2.40 24.99 -2.82
C TYR A 153 3.63 24.95 -3.72
N GLN A 154 4.83 24.78 -3.17
CA GLN A 154 6.08 24.75 -3.95
C GLN A 154 6.41 23.36 -4.52
N TYR A 155 5.69 22.30 -4.11
CA TYR A 155 5.91 20.93 -4.58
C TYR A 155 4.95 20.53 -5.73
N LEU A 156 3.89 21.33 -5.96
CA LEU A 156 2.91 21.12 -7.03
C LEU A 156 3.23 21.94 -8.31
N GLN A 157 4.33 22.68 -8.34
CA GLN A 157 4.90 23.33 -9.53
C GLN A 157 6.10 22.53 -10.03
#